data_AF-A0A096AJG3-F1
#
_entry.id   AF-A0A096AJG3-F1
#
_cell.length_a   1.000
_cell.length_b   1.000
_cell.length_c   1.000
_cell.angle_alpha   90.00
_cell.angle_beta   90.00
_cell.angle_gamma   90.00
#
_symmetry.space_group_name_H-M   'P 1'
#
loop_
_entity.id
_entity.type
_entity.pdbx_description
1 polymer ?
#
loop_
_entity_poly.entity_id
_entity_poly.type
_entity_poly.pdbx_seq_one_letter_code
_entity_poly.pdbx_strand_id
1 'polypeptide(L)' 'MNVSLNKTEKKVLELLIEDQSFTSIELSEKIGVTKRTIEIVFKSLQEKNMIERIGSKRDGIWIVIR' A
#
# COMPACT_ATOMS: atom_id res chain seq x y z
N MET A 1 3.82 -5.54 -18.52
CA MET A 1 4.80 -4.87 -17.62
C MET A 1 5.19 -5.88 -16.55
N ASN A 2 6.45 -6.33 -16.51
CA ASN A 2 6.94 -7.21 -15.44
C ASN A 2 7.36 -6.35 -14.25
N VAL A 3 6.40 -5.97 -13.40
CA VAL A 3 6.74 -5.31 -12.15
C VAL A 3 7.15 -6.37 -11.14
N SER A 4 8.46 -6.46 -10.89
CA SER A 4 9.03 -7.33 -9.87
C SER A 4 8.69 -6.80 -8.49
N LEU A 5 7.52 -7.21 -7.98
CA LEU A 5 7.06 -6.86 -6.65
C LEU A 5 7.65 -7.79 -5.59
N ASN A 6 8.14 -7.20 -4.50
CA ASN A 6 8.59 -7.93 -3.33
C ASN A 6 7.43 -8.61 -2.59
N LYS A 7 7.71 -9.62 -1.77
CA LYS A 7 6.66 -10.37 -1.02
C LYS A 7 5.76 -9.44 -0.19
N THR A 8 6.35 -8.44 0.45
CA THR A 8 5.61 -7.43 1.24
C THR A 8 4.77 -6.51 0.36
N GLU A 9 5.31 -6.06 -0.78
CA GLU A 9 4.59 -5.20 -1.72
C GLU A 9 3.36 -5.91 -2.29
N LYS A 10 3.50 -7.19 -2.64
CA LYS A 10 2.37 -8.03 -3.10
C LYS A 10 1.29 -8.14 -2.04
N LYS A 11 1.65 -8.44 -0.79
CA LYS A 11 0.68 -8.52 0.32
C LYS A 11 -0.02 -7.19 0.56
N VAL A 12 0.69 -6.06 0.52
CA VAL A 12 0.08 -4.73 0.67
C VAL A 12 -0.93 -4.49 -0.45
N LEU A 13 -0.57 -4.80 -1.70
CA LEU A 13 -1.48 -4.66 -2.84
C LEU A 13 -2.71 -5.58 -2.70
N GLU A 14 -2.54 -6.85 -2.34
CA GLU A 14 -3.65 -7.78 -2.11
C GLU A 14 -4.62 -7.24 -1.06
N LEU A 15 -4.09 -6.74 0.07
CA LEU A 15 -4.92 -6.14 1.11
C LEU A 15 -5.62 -4.86 0.63
N LEU A 16 -4.93 -3.99 -0.13
CA LEU A 16 -5.57 -2.80 -0.69
C LEU A 16 -6.62 -3.12 -1.77
N ILE A 17 -6.49 -4.25 -2.47
CA ILE A 17 -7.51 -4.73 -3.41
C ILE A 17 -8.76 -5.22 -2.64
N GLU A 18 -8.56 -5.87 -1.50
CA GLU A 18 -9.66 -6.25 -0.60
C GLU A 18 -10.34 -5.03 0.03
N ASP A 19 -9.55 -4.09 0.57
CA ASP A 19 -10.04 -2.88 1.19
C ASP A 19 -9.04 -1.72 1.03
N GLN A 20 -9.45 -0.70 0.28
CA GLN A 20 -8.64 0.50 0.01
C GLN A 20 -8.54 1.45 1.20
N SER A 21 -9.38 1.26 2.23
CA SER A 21 -9.40 2.07 3.45
C SER A 21 -8.31 1.70 4.46
N PHE A 22 -7.57 0.61 4.21
CA PHE A 22 -6.52 0.19 5.12
C PHE A 22 -5.46 1.28 5.34
N THR A 23 -5.21 1.54 6.61
CA THR A 23 -4.17 2.47 7.05
C THR A 23 -2.81 1.78 7.13
N SER A 24 -1.74 2.59 7.16
CA SER A 24 -0.38 2.07 7.33
C SER A 24 -0.18 1.25 8.60
N ILE A 25 -0.99 1.51 9.64
CA ILE A 25 -0.93 0.81 10.93
C ILE A 25 -1.58 -0.57 10.80
N GLU A 26 -2.81 -0.64 10.27
CA GLU A 26 -3.53 -1.91 10.09
C GLU A 26 -2.80 -2.87 9.15
N LEU A 27 -2.22 -2.34 8.06
CA LEU A 27 -1.37 -3.15 7.17
C LEU A 27 -0.13 -3.67 7.89
N SER A 28 0.45 -2.85 8.77
CA SER A 28 1.64 -3.26 9.53
C SER A 28 1.32 -4.41 10.50
N GLU A 29 0.16 -4.35 11.16
CA GLU A 29 -0.33 -5.39 12.06
C GLU A 29 -0.71 -6.67 11.30
N LYS A 30 -1.44 -6.57 10.19
CA LYS A 30 -1.83 -7.72 9.35
C LYS A 30 -0.63 -8.44 8.74
N ILE A 31 0.36 -7.69 8.27
CA ILE A 31 1.53 -8.26 7.58
C ILE A 31 2.61 -8.69 8.60
N GLY A 32 2.60 -8.12 9.80
CA GLY A 32 3.61 -8.36 10.84
C GLY A 32 4.91 -7.61 10.57
N VAL A 33 4.83 -6.39 10.05
CA VAL A 33 5.98 -5.52 9.75
C VAL A 33 5.84 -4.20 10.49
N THR A 34 6.90 -3.38 10.48
CA THR A 34 6.82 -2.05 11.09
C THR A 34 6.01 -1.10 10.20
N LYS A 35 5.35 -0.11 10.81
CA LYS A 35 4.71 1.01 10.09
C LYS A 35 5.67 1.67 9.08
N ARG A 36 6.95 1.84 9.44
CA ARG A 36 7.98 2.41 8.56
C ARG A 36 8.20 1.55 7.31
N THR A 37 8.13 0.23 7.42
CA THR A 37 8.19 -0.68 6.27
C THR A 37 7.01 -0.45 5.32
N ILE A 38 5.79 -0.31 5.86
CA ILE A 38 4.60 -0.03 5.04
C ILE A 38 4.71 1.32 4.34
N GLU A 39 5.18 2.37 5.02
CA GLU A 39 5.39 3.68 4.40
C GLU A 39 6.41 3.64 3.25
N ILE A 40 7.50 2.87 3.41
CA ILE A 40 8.48 2.64 2.34
C ILE A 40 7.84 1.89 1.17
N VAL A 41 7.05 0.84 1.45
CA VAL A 41 6.32 0.07 0.44
C VAL A 41 5.33 0.95 -0.30
N PHE A 42 4.56 1.80 0.38
CA PHE A 42 3.64 2.73 -0.25
C PHE A 42 4.36 3.71 -1.19
N LYS A 43 5.49 4.27 -0.76
CA LYS A 43 6.30 5.11 -1.65
C LYS A 43 6.76 4.35 -2.89
N SER A 44 7.27 3.12 -2.73
CA SER A 44 7.71 2.33 -3.88
C SER A 44 6.56 1.96 -4.81
N LEU A 45 5.40 1.58 -4.27
CA LEU A 45 4.21 1.27 -5.05
C LEU A 45 3.67 2.51 -5.79
N GLN A 46 3.71 3.67 -5.15
CA GLN A 46 3.33 4.94 -5.76
C GLN A 46 4.29 5.34 -6.89
N GLU A 47 5.61 5.21 -6.69
CA GLU A 47 6.63 5.43 -7.72
C GLU A 47 6.47 4.47 -8.91
N LYS A 48 6.03 3.24 -8.64
CA LYS A 48 5.68 2.23 -9.65
C LYS A 48 4.32 2.47 -10.32
N ASN A 49 3.61 3.55 -9.98
CA ASN A 49 2.24 3.86 -10.43
C ASN A 49 1.24 2.72 -10.18
N MET A 50 1.45 1.95 -9.10
CA MET A 50 0.56 0.85 -8.68
C MET A 50 -0.53 1.31 -7.73
N ILE A 51 -0.27 2.36 -6.95
CA ILE A 51 -1.24 2.94 -6.02
C ILE A 51 -1.19 4.46 -6.08
N GLU A 52 -2.33 5.08 -5.80
CA GLU A 52 -2.44 6.51 -5.63
C GLU A 52 -3.24 6.84 -4.38
N ARG A 53 -2.81 7.88 -3.67
CA ARG A 53 -3.50 8.36 -2.48
C ARG A 53 -4.53 9.40 -2.89
N ILE A 54 -5.81 9.09 -2.74
CA ILE A 54 -6.91 10.02 -3.01
C ILE A 54 -7.55 10.44 -1.69
N GLY A 55 -7.66 11.75 -1.46
CA GLY A 55 -8.40 12.32 -0.34
C GLY A 55 -7.60 13.32 0.51
N SER A 56 -8.22 13.78 1.59
CA SER A 56 -7.68 14.82 2.46
C SER A 56 -6.43 14.37 3.23
N LYS A 57 -5.70 15.32 3.84
CA LYS A 57 -4.52 15.00 4.67
C LYS A 57 -4.83 13.94 5.75
N ARG A 58 -6.03 13.95 6.31
CA ARG A 58 -6.47 13.02 7.37
C ARG A 58 -7.10 11.72 6.84
N ASP A 59 -7.93 11.83 5.80
CA ASP A 59 -8.80 10.73 5.36
C ASP A 59 -8.44 10.24 3.95
N GLY A 60 -7.17 10.37 3.56
CA GLY A 60 -6.69 9.92 2.26
C GLY A 60 -6.68 8.40 2.20
N ILE A 61 -7.40 7.85 1.22
CA ILE A 61 -7.56 6.44 0.91
C ILE A 61 -6.51 6.04 -0.13
N TRP A 62 -6.06 4.78 -0.11
CA TRP A 62 -5.13 4.26 -1.11
C TRP A 62 -5.88 3.47 -2.19
N ILE A 63 -5.88 3.99 -3.40
CA ILE A 63 -6.51 3.35 -4.55
C ILE A 63 -5.45 2.60 -5.35
N VAL A 64 -5.74 1.36 -5.71
CA VAL A 64 -4.88 0.56 -6.59
C VAL A 64 -5.17 0.92 -8.05
N ILE A 65 -4.15 1.40 -8.75
CA ILE A 65 -4.20 1.72 -10.18
C ILE A 65 -3.52 0.58 -10.92
N ARG A 66 -4.26 -0.10 -11.78
CA ARG A 66 -3.80 -1.28 -12.52
C ARG A 66 -3.24 -0.93 -13.88
#